data_AF-A0A816MSV8-F1
#
_entry.id   AF-A0A816MSV8-F1
#
_cell.length_a   1.000
_cell.length_b   1.000
_cell.length_c   1.000
_cell.angle_alpha   90.00
_cell.angle_beta   90.00
_cell.angle_gamma   90.00
#
_symmetry.space_group_name_H-M   'P 1'
#
loop_
_entity.id
_entity.type
_entity.pdbx_description
1 polymer ?
#
loop_
_entity_poly.entity_id
_entity_poly.type
_entity_poly.pdbx_seq_one_letter_code
_entity_poly.pdbx_strand_id
1 'polypeptide(L)'
;MMNLFIFFFARIQTFDVHVQLIVGDFPARSKFNLLSGHAGYFACSRCLINGVRCKAHQHILYTWLEYRTKCPVERTDENMHISFDLIETSRKTIRPNGVIGKSPLCSILSIPKQSVFDYFHTCLKVHLPVLISKWVKLLSKVDLNKADIYLSGILYPHSFNRHPKKLSMFDQWKASQMRTFFLYVSLPLLIHLGKCLPSAVAAHFSLFYIYIRTLIFFYNRSDVLAMRPFIECYLEQFSLIYDECNELLSTHVHVHLWEQCLQHGALAFHSMFVIESSLNHLAKMVHGTVSLGEQISFWYSIDRYLQSKKKKRTSNIFLQNHLFDYEFFDQRLAQQYEKQFFDNFYQFFGHTNRSDIRFSSRFRCGLCVFHSLAYNLRKRSASFRVCVYNSVCSKLFCFGEVIFFFHYQNNEFFFFKQMLCSTSLYSKHLAIDDRIIPSWSDRIDQYFYTVDSSSISFLIYPCSSLLRKCIFIPFEGNEILCTNIDHELEHD
;
A
#
# COMPACT_ATOMS: atom_id res chain seq x y z
N MET A 1 -20.36 2.93 -27.05
CA MET A 1 -20.85 1.60 -27.47
C MET A 1 -19.89 1.10 -28.56
N MET A 2 -19.01 0.15 -28.23
CA MET A 2 -18.00 -0.33 -29.20
C MET A 2 -18.20 -1.83 -29.39
N ASN A 3 -18.56 -2.23 -30.62
CA ASN A 3 -18.60 -3.62 -31.02
C ASN A 3 -17.16 -4.06 -31.32
N LEU A 4 -16.59 -4.91 -30.46
CA LEU A 4 -15.32 -5.56 -30.71
C LEU A 4 -15.58 -6.76 -31.63
N PHE A 5 -15.17 -6.69 -32.89
CA PHE A 5 -15.33 -7.77 -33.85
C PHE A 5 -14.16 -8.74 -33.75
N ILE A 6 -14.37 -9.88 -33.10
CA ILE A 6 -13.48 -11.04 -33.18
C ILE A 6 -14.14 -12.04 -34.13
N PHE A 7 -13.58 -12.20 -35.33
CA PHE A 7 -14.03 -13.19 -36.31
C PHE A 7 -13.50 -14.58 -35.93
N PHE A 8 -14.31 -15.34 -35.21
CA PHE A 8 -14.31 -16.80 -35.30
C PHE A 8 -15.69 -17.23 -35.80
N PHE A 9 -15.77 -18.28 -36.61
CA PHE A 9 -17.03 -18.91 -37.04
C PHE A 9 -17.86 -19.35 -35.80
N ALA A 10 -18.62 -18.45 -35.19
CA ALA A 10 -19.62 -18.70 -34.13
C ALA A 10 -20.21 -17.35 -33.67
N ARG A 11 -21.53 -17.30 -33.48
CA ARG A 11 -22.35 -16.23 -32.87
C ARG A 11 -21.61 -14.99 -32.34
N ILE A 12 -21.92 -13.83 -32.91
CA ILE A 12 -21.53 -12.52 -32.35
C ILE A 12 -22.17 -12.40 -30.96
N GLN A 13 -21.34 -12.40 -29.92
CA GLN A 13 -21.75 -12.02 -28.57
C GLN A 13 -21.34 -10.58 -28.32
N THR A 14 -22.33 -9.74 -28.03
CA THR A 14 -22.14 -8.36 -27.58
C THR A 14 -22.02 -8.35 -26.07
N PHE A 15 -20.98 -7.70 -25.55
CA PHE A 15 -20.79 -7.49 -24.12
C PHE A 15 -20.90 -6.01 -23.79
N ASP A 16 -21.71 -5.69 -22.78
CA ASP A 16 -21.74 -4.35 -22.20
C ASP A 16 -20.56 -4.20 -21.24
N VAL A 17 -19.51 -3.51 -21.70
CA VAL A 17 -18.32 -3.24 -20.90
C VAL A 17 -18.40 -1.81 -20.37
N HIS A 18 -18.38 -1.68 -19.04
CA HIS A 18 -18.26 -0.39 -18.37
C HIS A 18 -16.83 -0.21 -17.85
N VAL A 19 -16.08 0.72 -18.42
CA VAL A 19 -14.73 1.08 -17.95
C VAL A 19 -14.87 2.17 -16.90
N GLN A 20 -14.39 1.90 -15.68
CA GLN A 20 -14.45 2.90 -14.60
C GLN A 20 -13.27 3.88 -14.66
N LEU A 21 -12.04 3.37 -14.80
CA LEU A 21 -10.80 4.15 -14.75
C LEU A 21 -9.75 3.57 -15.69
N ILE A 22 -8.81 4.42 -16.09
CA ILE A 22 -7.54 4.02 -16.70
C ILE A 22 -6.43 4.37 -15.72
N VAL A 23 -5.59 3.37 -15.49
CA VAL A 23 -4.47 3.41 -14.56
C VAL A 23 -3.22 2.93 -15.31
N GLY A 24 -2.07 3.52 -15.02
CA GLY A 24 -0.80 3.11 -15.61
C GLY A 24 0.29 4.13 -15.38
N ASP A 25 1.50 3.80 -15.81
CA ASP A 25 2.62 4.73 -15.76
C ASP A 25 2.41 5.97 -16.66
N PHE A 26 3.26 6.98 -16.49
CA PHE A 26 3.13 8.21 -17.29
C PHE A 26 3.19 7.95 -18.81
N PRO A 27 4.14 7.15 -19.35
CA PRO A 27 4.18 6.84 -20.78
C PRO A 27 2.90 6.19 -21.31
N ALA A 28 2.37 5.16 -20.64
CA ALA A 28 1.15 4.50 -21.08
C ALA A 28 -0.04 5.46 -21.06
N ARG A 29 -0.22 6.23 -19.97
CA ARG A 29 -1.31 7.20 -19.85
C ARG A 29 -1.23 8.29 -20.90
N SER A 30 -0.05 8.87 -21.14
CA SER A 30 0.14 9.87 -22.20
C SER A 30 -0.19 9.29 -23.58
N LYS A 31 0.19 8.04 -23.85
CA LYS A 31 -0.10 7.37 -25.12
C LYS A 31 -1.60 7.10 -25.31
N PHE A 32 -2.30 6.58 -24.29
CA PHE A 32 -3.74 6.32 -24.39
C PHE A 32 -4.58 7.60 -24.48
N ASN A 33 -4.20 8.64 -23.75
CA ASN A 33 -4.91 9.91 -23.75
C ASN A 33 -4.50 10.84 -24.91
N LEU A 34 -3.49 10.45 -25.70
CA LEU A 34 -2.85 11.30 -26.72
C LEU A 34 -2.46 12.69 -26.15
N LEU A 35 -1.84 12.67 -24.97
CA LEU A 35 -1.28 13.82 -24.29
C LEU A 35 0.26 13.79 -24.36
N SER A 36 0.89 14.94 -24.16
CA SER A 36 2.34 15.02 -24.05
C SER A 36 2.87 14.10 -22.95
N GLY A 37 4.01 13.45 -23.24
CA GLY A 37 4.71 12.60 -22.28
C GLY A 37 5.27 13.39 -21.11
N HIS A 38 5.71 12.68 -20.07
CA HIS A 38 6.23 13.24 -18.81
C HIS A 38 7.38 14.25 -18.96
N ALA A 39 8.12 14.20 -20.07
CA ALA A 39 9.21 15.12 -20.40
C ALA A 39 8.78 16.33 -21.25
N GLY A 40 7.49 16.49 -21.55
CA GLY A 40 6.96 17.65 -22.26
C GLY A 40 6.85 18.88 -21.37
N TYR A 41 6.45 20.02 -21.95
CA TYR A 41 6.16 21.26 -21.22
C TYR A 41 4.77 21.26 -20.56
N PHE A 42 3.77 20.61 -21.16
CA PHE A 42 2.40 20.52 -20.63
C PHE A 42 2.03 19.07 -20.25
N ALA A 43 2.91 18.37 -19.54
CA ALA A 43 2.75 16.93 -19.30
C ALA A 43 1.71 16.56 -18.24
N CYS A 44 1.35 17.49 -17.35
CA CYS A 44 0.33 17.19 -16.34
C CYS A 44 -1.03 16.99 -17.01
N SER A 45 -1.63 15.83 -16.75
CA SER A 45 -2.98 15.52 -17.25
C SER A 45 -4.08 16.14 -16.38
N ARG A 46 -3.78 16.77 -15.25
CA ARG A 46 -4.80 17.35 -14.35
C ARG A 46 -4.84 18.87 -14.33
N CYS A 47 -3.73 19.56 -14.63
CA CYS A 47 -3.71 21.01 -14.75
C CYS A 47 -2.85 21.47 -15.93
N LEU A 48 -2.96 22.76 -16.26
CA LEU A 48 -2.24 23.42 -17.34
C LEU A 48 -0.90 24.01 -16.89
N ILE A 49 -0.24 23.42 -15.88
CA ILE A 49 1.10 23.85 -15.50
C ILE A 49 2.05 23.71 -16.70
N ASN A 50 2.75 24.81 -16.99
CA ASN A 50 3.82 24.82 -17.97
C ASN A 50 5.15 24.53 -17.26
N GLY A 51 5.78 23.43 -17.62
CA GLY A 51 7.07 23.05 -17.08
C GLY A 51 8.18 24.00 -17.53
N VAL A 52 9.27 24.01 -16.77
CA VAL A 52 10.44 24.86 -17.03
C VAL A 52 11.64 23.98 -17.34
N ARG A 53 12.45 24.38 -18.31
CA ARG A 53 13.67 23.64 -18.66
C ARG A 53 14.67 23.75 -17.51
N CYS A 54 15.13 22.62 -16.98
CA CYS A 54 16.23 22.62 -16.01
C CYS A 54 17.51 23.13 -16.70
N LYS A 55 18.23 24.04 -16.04
CA LYS A 55 19.49 24.60 -16.58
C LYS A 55 20.65 23.62 -16.45
N ALA A 56 20.71 22.90 -15.33
CA ALA A 56 21.78 21.95 -15.02
C ALA A 56 21.60 20.61 -15.75
N HIS A 57 20.35 20.21 -15.98
CA HIS A 57 20.01 18.91 -16.57
C HIS A 57 19.05 19.09 -17.75
N GLN A 58 19.16 18.24 -18.76
CA GLN A 58 18.37 18.34 -19.98
C GLN A 58 16.94 17.75 -19.83
N HIS A 59 16.26 18.03 -18.71
CA HIS A 59 14.86 17.62 -18.46
C HIS A 59 13.95 18.80 -18.08
N ILE A 60 12.65 18.54 -17.99
CA ILE A 60 11.62 19.54 -17.63
C ILE A 60 11.25 19.40 -16.16
N LEU A 61 11.14 20.54 -15.47
CA LEU A 61 10.75 20.69 -14.08
C LEU A 61 9.33 21.21 -13.97
N TYR A 62 8.65 20.84 -12.90
CA TYR A 62 7.30 21.22 -12.54
C TYR A 62 7.32 21.74 -11.09
N THR A 63 7.90 22.92 -10.91
CA THR A 63 8.23 23.41 -9.57
C THR A 63 7.00 23.87 -8.80
N TRP A 64 7.06 23.75 -7.48
CA TRP A 64 6.01 24.26 -6.60
C TRP A 64 5.82 25.77 -6.73
N LEU A 65 6.93 26.51 -6.89
CA LEU A 65 6.90 27.96 -7.07
C LEU A 65 6.09 28.36 -8.31
N GLU A 66 6.31 27.67 -9.44
CA GLU A 66 5.57 27.89 -10.69
C GLU A 66 4.09 27.55 -10.52
N TYR A 67 3.78 26.42 -9.86
CA TYR A 67 2.41 26.02 -9.57
C TYR A 67 1.67 27.06 -8.72
N ARG A 68 2.27 27.49 -7.61
CA ARG A 68 1.66 28.43 -6.67
C ARG A 68 1.51 29.83 -7.26
N THR A 69 2.51 30.31 -7.99
CA THR A 69 2.51 31.67 -8.55
C THR A 69 1.53 31.79 -9.71
N LYS A 70 1.50 30.79 -10.61
CA LYS A 70 0.65 30.85 -11.80
C LYS A 70 -0.76 30.34 -11.56
N CYS A 71 -0.99 29.58 -10.48
CA CYS A 71 -2.29 28.96 -10.17
C CYS A 71 -2.89 28.27 -11.42
N PRO A 72 -2.20 27.27 -11.99
CA PRO A 72 -2.55 26.74 -13.29
C PRO A 72 -3.96 26.16 -13.28
N VAL A 73 -4.73 26.50 -14.31
CA VAL A 73 -6.11 26.06 -14.47
C VAL A 73 -6.17 24.53 -14.56
N GLU A 74 -7.15 23.94 -13.89
CA GLU A 74 -7.43 22.51 -14.00
C GLU A 74 -7.93 22.14 -15.40
N ARG A 75 -7.58 20.93 -15.85
CA ARG A 75 -8.14 20.36 -17.07
C ARG A 75 -9.51 19.78 -16.76
N THR A 76 -10.54 20.33 -17.37
CA THR A 76 -11.89 19.78 -17.34
C THR A 76 -12.17 18.93 -18.57
N ASP A 77 -13.22 18.11 -18.52
CA ASP A 77 -13.62 17.29 -19.66
C ASP A 77 -14.03 18.17 -20.84
N GLU A 78 -14.72 19.29 -20.58
CA GLU A 78 -15.16 20.27 -21.57
C GLU A 78 -13.96 20.90 -22.30
N ASN A 79 -12.96 21.38 -21.55
CA ASN A 79 -11.75 21.97 -22.13
C ASN A 79 -10.93 20.95 -22.93
N MET A 80 -10.95 19.69 -22.51
CA MET A 80 -10.32 18.60 -23.24
C MET A 80 -11.05 18.29 -24.55
N HIS A 81 -12.38 18.25 -24.56
CA HIS A 81 -13.16 18.08 -25.79
C HIS A 81 -12.92 19.21 -26.79
N ILE A 82 -12.91 20.47 -26.33
CA ILE A 82 -12.56 21.63 -27.18
C ILE A 82 -11.16 21.45 -27.77
N SER A 83 -10.19 21.02 -26.96
CA SER A 83 -8.82 20.79 -27.42
C SER A 83 -8.73 19.64 -28.44
N PHE A 84 -9.53 18.59 -28.27
CA PHE A 84 -9.62 17.47 -29.21
C PHE A 84 -10.25 17.88 -30.55
N ASP A 85 -11.30 18.69 -30.53
CA ASP A 85 -11.94 19.15 -31.76
C ASP A 85 -11.04 20.17 -32.51
N LEU A 86 -10.31 21.01 -31.77
CA LEU A 86 -9.33 21.93 -32.36
C LEU A 86 -8.19 21.21 -33.08
N ILE A 87 -7.67 20.12 -32.49
CA ILE A 87 -6.57 19.38 -33.12
C ILE A 87 -7.02 18.60 -34.36
N GLU A 88 -8.27 18.11 -34.37
CA GLU A 88 -8.87 17.47 -35.55
C GLU A 88 -9.12 18.47 -36.68
N THR A 89 -9.80 19.58 -36.38
CA THR A 89 -10.13 20.63 -37.35
C THR A 89 -8.88 21.29 -37.95
N SER A 90 -7.85 21.51 -37.13
CA SER A 90 -6.56 22.07 -37.57
C SER A 90 -5.64 21.05 -38.28
N ARG A 91 -6.08 19.79 -38.46
CA ARG A 91 -5.24 18.70 -39.03
C ARG A 91 -3.89 18.57 -38.32
N LYS A 92 -3.89 18.66 -36.98
CA LYS A 92 -2.71 18.56 -36.09
C LYS A 92 -1.67 19.69 -36.22
N THR A 93 -2.00 20.80 -36.90
CA THR A 93 -1.12 21.98 -36.97
C THR A 93 -1.10 22.78 -35.67
N ILE A 94 -2.21 22.76 -34.91
CA ILE A 94 -2.32 23.37 -33.58
C ILE A 94 -2.34 22.26 -32.53
N ARG A 95 -1.48 22.37 -31.52
CA ARG A 95 -1.40 21.43 -30.38
C ARG A 95 -1.61 22.18 -29.07
N PRO A 96 -2.88 22.43 -28.70
CA PRO A 96 -3.17 23.24 -27.53
C PRO A 96 -2.70 22.51 -26.28
N ASN A 97 -1.89 23.19 -25.47
CA ASN A 97 -1.54 22.77 -24.11
C ASN A 97 -1.20 21.28 -23.99
N GLY A 98 -0.29 20.77 -24.83
CA GLY A 98 0.17 19.38 -24.73
C GLY A 98 -0.79 18.30 -25.25
N VAL A 99 -1.91 18.65 -25.88
CA VAL A 99 -2.76 17.68 -26.59
C VAL A 99 -2.11 17.31 -27.93
N ILE A 100 -1.92 16.01 -28.18
CA ILE A 100 -1.26 15.47 -29.39
C ILE A 100 -2.29 14.91 -30.38
N GLY A 101 -3.46 14.50 -29.89
CA GLY A 101 -4.58 14.04 -30.73
C GLY A 101 -5.83 13.79 -29.89
N LYS A 102 -6.91 13.38 -30.56
CA LYS A 102 -8.16 12.96 -29.91
C LYS A 102 -8.05 11.54 -29.39
N SER A 103 -8.06 11.38 -28.07
CA SER A 103 -7.95 10.05 -27.47
C SER A 103 -9.09 9.14 -27.99
N PRO A 104 -8.81 7.89 -28.38
CA PRO A 104 -9.88 6.95 -28.75
C PRO A 104 -10.84 6.65 -27.59
N LEU A 105 -10.45 6.98 -26.35
CA LEU A 105 -11.20 6.67 -25.14
C LEU A 105 -12.08 7.83 -24.67
N CYS A 106 -12.00 9.02 -25.28
CA CYS A 106 -12.81 10.19 -24.90
C CYS A 106 -14.32 10.02 -25.15
N SER A 107 -14.71 9.00 -25.92
CA SER A 107 -16.12 8.62 -26.14
C SER A 107 -16.67 7.67 -25.08
N ILE A 108 -15.80 7.12 -24.23
CA ILE A 108 -16.12 6.11 -23.22
C ILE A 108 -15.84 6.65 -21.81
N LEU A 109 -14.86 7.54 -21.68
CA LEU A 109 -14.37 8.08 -20.43
C LEU A 109 -14.27 9.60 -20.47
N SER A 110 -14.57 10.21 -19.34
CA SER A 110 -14.20 11.59 -19.01
C SER A 110 -12.69 11.72 -18.91
N ILE A 111 -12.06 12.29 -19.95
CA ILE A 111 -10.62 12.56 -19.98
C ILE A 111 -10.40 14.04 -19.65
N PRO A 112 -9.62 14.35 -18.60
CA PRO A 112 -8.64 13.48 -17.96
C PRO A 112 -9.12 12.86 -16.65
N LYS A 113 -10.37 13.13 -16.21
CA LYS A 113 -10.82 12.80 -14.85
C LYS A 113 -10.72 11.32 -14.51
N GLN A 114 -11.07 10.44 -15.43
CA GLN A 114 -11.03 8.98 -15.28
C GLN A 114 -9.69 8.35 -15.71
N SER A 115 -8.70 9.16 -16.08
CA SER A 115 -7.32 8.70 -16.26
C SER A 115 -6.50 9.11 -15.06
N VAL A 116 -6.41 8.23 -14.06
CA VAL A 116 -5.89 8.53 -12.73
C VAL A 116 -4.40 8.25 -12.60
N PHE A 117 -3.71 8.94 -11.69
CA PHE A 117 -2.32 8.66 -11.31
C PHE A 117 -2.30 7.54 -10.27
N ASP A 118 -1.45 6.53 -10.46
CA ASP A 118 -1.31 5.45 -9.49
C ASP A 118 -0.09 5.62 -8.59
N TYR A 119 -0.27 5.41 -7.30
CA TYR A 119 0.80 5.60 -6.32
C TYR A 119 1.91 4.54 -6.45
N PHE A 120 1.64 3.39 -7.08
CA PHE A 120 2.64 2.36 -7.35
C PHE A 120 3.75 2.90 -8.27
N HIS A 121 3.38 3.57 -9.36
CA HIS A 121 4.35 4.18 -10.27
C HIS A 121 4.83 5.52 -9.74
N THR A 122 3.93 6.43 -9.42
CA THR A 122 4.30 7.82 -9.13
C THR A 122 5.03 7.93 -7.79
N CYS A 123 4.49 7.32 -6.73
CA CYS A 123 5.05 7.41 -5.39
C CYS A 123 6.16 6.38 -5.17
N LEU A 124 5.88 5.09 -5.37
CA LEU A 124 6.82 4.02 -4.95
C LEU A 124 7.97 3.77 -5.92
N LYS A 125 7.73 3.79 -7.24
CA LYS A 125 8.76 3.48 -8.24
C LYS A 125 9.56 4.68 -8.72
N VAL A 126 9.02 5.89 -8.59
CA VAL A 126 9.70 7.10 -9.08
C VAL A 126 10.08 8.02 -7.92
N HIS A 127 9.13 8.50 -7.13
CA HIS A 127 9.38 9.53 -6.12
C HIS A 127 10.19 9.02 -4.91
N LEU A 128 9.77 7.92 -4.31
CA LEU A 128 10.42 7.37 -3.11
C LEU A 128 11.91 7.02 -3.33
N PRO A 129 12.34 6.45 -4.47
CA PRO A 129 13.76 6.27 -4.79
C PRO A 129 14.57 7.57 -4.77
N VAL A 130 13.99 8.71 -5.18
CA VAL A 130 14.67 10.02 -5.11
C VAL A 130 14.94 10.39 -3.64
N LEU A 131 13.95 10.18 -2.77
CA LEU A 131 14.08 10.48 -1.34
C LEU A 131 15.13 9.58 -0.68
N ILE A 132 15.06 8.27 -0.91
CA ILE A 132 16.01 7.30 -0.35
C ILE A 132 17.42 7.54 -0.89
N SER A 133 17.58 7.91 -2.17
CA SER A 133 18.89 8.25 -2.75
C SER A 133 19.57 9.38 -1.97
N LYS A 134 18.81 10.42 -1.56
CA LYS A 134 19.33 11.48 -0.72
C LYS A 134 19.79 10.96 0.64
N TRP A 135 19.01 10.07 1.28
CA TRP A 135 19.39 9.48 2.56
C TRP A 135 20.69 8.70 2.45
N VAL A 136 20.80 7.82 1.45
CA VAL A 136 22.00 7.00 1.22
C VAL A 136 23.24 7.86 0.97
N LYS A 137 23.10 9.00 0.28
CA LYS A 137 24.20 9.96 0.06
C LYS A 137 24.63 10.70 1.33
N LEU A 138 23.71 10.93 2.27
CA LEU A 138 23.99 11.61 3.53
C LEU A 138 24.56 10.68 4.60
N LEU A 139 24.22 9.40 4.55
CA LEU A 139 24.66 8.40 5.52
C LEU A 139 26.10 7.98 5.28
N SER A 140 26.86 7.82 6.37
CA SER A 140 28.19 7.21 6.32
C SER A 140 28.07 5.70 6.01
N LYS A 141 29.17 5.06 5.57
CA LYS A 141 29.20 3.59 5.39
C LYS A 141 28.81 2.84 6.67
N VAL A 142 29.19 3.36 7.83
CA VAL A 142 28.86 2.76 9.13
C VAL A 142 27.36 2.86 9.41
N ASP A 143 26.75 4.01 9.12
CA ASP A 143 25.31 4.21 9.37
C ASP A 143 24.44 3.46 8.37
N LEU A 144 24.90 3.31 7.11
CA LEU A 144 24.28 2.40 6.15
C LEU A 144 24.32 0.95 6.63
N ASN A 145 25.44 0.49 7.21
CA ASN A 145 25.52 -0.86 7.76
C ASN A 145 24.56 -1.05 8.97
N LYS A 146 24.42 -0.02 9.83
CA LYS A 146 23.41 -0.04 10.90
C LYS A 146 21.99 -0.16 10.33
N ALA A 147 21.66 0.61 9.29
CA ALA A 147 20.38 0.52 8.61
C ALA A 147 20.14 -0.88 8.03
N ASP A 148 21.13 -1.49 7.38
CA ASP A 148 21.02 -2.82 6.78
C ASP A 148 20.81 -3.92 7.83
N ILE A 149 21.50 -3.83 8.98
CA ILE A 149 21.29 -4.73 10.13
C ILE A 149 19.88 -4.57 10.68
N TYR A 150 19.42 -3.33 10.87
CA TYR A 150 18.08 -3.02 11.36
C TYR A 150 16.99 -3.59 10.45
N LEU A 151 17.08 -3.32 9.14
CA LEU A 151 16.15 -3.84 8.13
C LEU A 151 16.10 -5.37 8.11
N SER A 152 17.26 -6.02 8.23
CA SER A 152 17.39 -7.48 8.20
C SER A 152 16.86 -8.16 9.48
N GLY A 153 16.81 -7.44 10.60
CA GLY A 153 16.29 -7.94 11.87
C GLY A 153 14.77 -7.96 11.98
N ILE A 154 14.05 -7.22 11.12
CA ILE A 154 12.59 -7.16 11.14
C ILE A 154 12.00 -8.47 10.61
N LEU A 155 11.05 -9.04 11.37
CA LEU A 155 10.31 -10.24 10.95
C LEU A 155 8.98 -9.85 10.31
N TYR A 156 8.66 -10.49 9.19
CA TYR A 156 7.47 -10.19 8.39
C TYR A 156 6.51 -11.40 8.33
N PRO A 157 5.20 -11.17 8.10
CA PRO A 157 4.24 -12.24 7.83
C PRO A 157 4.48 -12.97 6.50
N HIS A 158 3.81 -14.09 6.30
CA HIS A 158 3.94 -14.96 5.13
C HIS A 158 3.51 -14.28 3.84
N SER A 159 2.54 -13.36 3.91
CA SER A 159 2.10 -12.56 2.78
C SER A 159 3.23 -11.71 2.18
N PHE A 160 4.31 -11.47 2.92
CA PHE A 160 5.45 -10.64 2.51
C PHE A 160 6.55 -11.49 1.89
N ASN A 161 6.28 -12.03 0.70
CA ASN A 161 7.23 -12.86 -0.06
C ASN A 161 8.59 -12.19 -0.32
N ARG A 162 8.63 -10.86 -0.36
CA ARG A 162 9.85 -10.05 -0.48
C ARG A 162 9.79 -8.90 0.49
N HIS A 163 10.87 -8.66 1.23
CA HIS A 163 11.01 -7.54 2.15
C HIS A 163 12.33 -6.79 1.94
N PRO A 164 12.42 -5.52 2.35
CA PRO A 164 13.65 -4.73 2.33
C PRO A 164 14.74 -5.39 3.18
N LYS A 165 15.99 -5.34 2.72
CA LYS A 165 17.13 -5.93 3.46
C LYS A 165 18.35 -5.02 3.54
N LYS A 166 18.70 -4.38 2.43
CA LYS A 166 19.83 -3.44 2.37
C LYS A 166 19.39 -2.13 1.76
N LEU A 167 19.46 -1.06 2.55
CA LEU A 167 19.14 0.30 2.14
C LEU A 167 20.07 0.76 1.01
N SER A 168 21.32 0.31 1.03
CA SER A 168 22.32 0.60 -0.02
C SER A 168 21.95 0.06 -1.41
N MET A 169 21.07 -0.95 -1.49
CA MET A 169 20.60 -1.57 -2.75
C MET A 169 19.11 -1.31 -2.99
N PHE A 170 18.61 -0.17 -2.53
CA PHE A 170 17.19 0.18 -2.64
C PHE A 170 16.72 0.26 -4.10
N ASP A 171 17.60 0.65 -5.02
CA ASP A 171 17.37 0.73 -6.46
C ASP A 171 16.99 -0.62 -7.10
N GLN A 172 17.41 -1.74 -6.49
CA GLN A 172 17.08 -3.08 -6.93
C GLN A 172 15.77 -3.62 -6.32
N TRP A 173 15.17 -2.90 -5.36
CA TRP A 173 13.95 -3.35 -4.71
C TRP A 173 12.77 -3.33 -5.68
N LYS A 174 11.95 -4.39 -5.63
CA LYS A 174 10.66 -4.40 -6.34
C LYS A 174 9.67 -3.46 -5.66
N ALA A 175 8.64 -3.05 -6.38
CA ALA A 175 7.59 -2.18 -5.85
C ALA A 175 6.93 -2.72 -4.56
N SER A 176 6.78 -4.04 -4.40
CA SER A 176 6.26 -4.65 -3.16
C SER A 176 7.21 -4.48 -1.97
N GLN A 177 8.52 -4.46 -2.21
CA GLN A 177 9.53 -4.15 -1.18
C GLN A 177 9.53 -2.66 -0.88
N MET A 178 9.42 -1.80 -1.89
CA MET A 178 9.27 -0.34 -1.71
C MET A 178 8.03 -0.01 -0.88
N ARG A 179 6.88 -0.64 -1.15
CA ARG A 179 5.67 -0.46 -0.35
C ARG A 179 5.86 -0.92 1.09
N THR A 180 6.43 -2.12 1.27
CA THR A 180 6.72 -2.65 2.61
C THR A 180 7.62 -1.70 3.39
N PHE A 181 8.69 -1.22 2.75
CA PHE A 181 9.60 -0.24 3.33
C PHE A 181 8.87 1.03 3.71
N PHE A 182 8.19 1.64 2.74
CA PHE A 182 7.49 2.91 2.89
C PHE A 182 6.50 2.84 4.04
N LEU A 183 5.55 1.91 3.98
CA LEU A 183 4.43 1.83 4.92
C LEU A 183 4.85 1.48 6.34
N TYR A 184 5.78 0.55 6.51
CA TYR A 184 5.99 -0.07 7.83
C TYR A 184 7.34 0.21 8.44
N VAL A 185 8.36 0.52 7.65
CA VAL A 185 9.75 0.48 8.12
C VAL A 185 10.45 1.83 8.03
N SER A 186 10.08 2.65 7.06
CA SER A 186 10.81 3.88 6.71
C SER A 186 10.91 4.87 7.86
N LEU A 187 9.79 5.20 8.53
CA LEU A 187 9.78 6.10 9.67
C LEU A 187 10.49 5.51 10.91
N PRO A 188 10.22 4.25 11.34
CA PRO A 188 11.00 3.63 12.41
C PRO A 188 12.51 3.64 12.13
N LEU A 189 12.92 3.36 10.88
CA LEU A 189 14.32 3.41 10.49
C LEU A 189 14.91 4.82 10.60
N LEU A 190 14.17 5.86 10.18
CA LEU A 190 14.63 7.25 10.31
C LEU A 190 14.93 7.62 11.76
N ILE A 191 14.05 7.23 12.69
CA ILE A 191 14.25 7.48 14.12
C ILE A 191 15.40 6.62 14.66
N HIS A 192 15.50 5.35 14.26
CA HIS A 192 16.61 4.48 14.65
C HIS A 192 17.98 5.03 14.21
N LEU A 193 18.04 5.64 13.02
CA LEU A 193 19.23 6.34 12.54
C LEU A 193 19.47 7.65 13.31
N GLY A 194 18.47 8.21 13.97
CA GLY A 194 18.58 9.36 14.86
C GLY A 194 19.29 10.53 14.19
N LYS A 195 20.38 11.01 14.81
CA LYS A 195 21.19 12.14 14.30
C LYS A 195 22.03 11.81 13.05
N CYS A 196 22.01 10.57 12.55
CA CYS A 196 22.71 10.23 11.31
C CYS A 196 22.07 10.88 10.07
N LEU A 197 20.83 11.35 10.16
CA LEU A 197 20.17 12.16 9.13
C LEU A 197 19.76 13.53 9.71
N PRO A 198 19.79 14.60 8.90
CA PRO A 198 19.28 15.90 9.34
C PRO A 198 17.80 15.81 9.74
N SER A 199 17.42 16.44 10.85
CA SER A 199 16.03 16.44 11.34
C SER A 199 15.04 16.97 10.30
N ALA A 200 15.44 17.96 9.50
CA ALA A 200 14.64 18.50 8.40
C ALA A 200 14.27 17.42 7.36
N VAL A 201 15.15 16.47 7.07
CA VAL A 201 14.87 15.37 6.13
C VAL A 201 13.81 14.42 6.70
N ALA A 202 13.92 14.10 7.99
CA ALA A 202 12.96 13.21 8.66
C ALA A 202 11.58 13.86 8.83
N ALA A 203 11.54 15.14 9.24
CA ALA A 203 10.30 15.91 9.35
C ALA A 203 9.61 16.02 7.98
N HIS A 204 10.36 16.38 6.94
CA HIS A 204 9.82 16.51 5.58
C HIS A 204 9.33 15.18 5.01
N PHE A 205 10.07 14.08 5.20
CA PHE A 205 9.61 12.75 4.80
C PHE A 205 8.33 12.35 5.54
N SER A 206 8.20 12.71 6.81
CA SER A 206 7.01 12.42 7.62
C SER A 206 5.75 13.11 7.06
N LEU A 207 5.88 14.33 6.50
CA LEU A 207 4.77 14.99 5.81
C LEU A 207 4.27 14.16 4.63
N PHE A 208 5.18 13.69 3.78
CA PHE A 208 4.85 12.82 2.65
C PHE A 208 4.32 11.45 3.08
N TYR A 209 4.89 10.88 4.14
CA TYR A 209 4.40 9.64 4.72
C TYR A 209 2.95 9.78 5.16
N ILE A 210 2.63 10.78 5.99
CA ILE A 210 1.27 11.00 6.49
C ILE A 210 0.31 11.26 5.32
N TYR A 211 0.73 12.09 4.35
CA TYR A 211 -0.01 12.36 3.14
C TYR A 211 -0.41 11.08 2.40
N ILE A 212 0.58 10.30 1.94
CA ILE A 212 0.31 9.11 1.14
C ILE A 212 -0.34 8.00 1.98
N ARG A 213 0.07 7.79 3.23
CA ARG A 213 -0.49 6.73 4.08
C ARG A 213 -1.98 6.93 4.30
N THR A 214 -2.41 8.17 4.54
CA THR A 214 -3.83 8.53 4.69
C THR A 214 -4.59 8.32 3.38
N LEU A 215 -4.00 8.66 2.23
CA LEU A 215 -4.66 8.50 0.94
C LEU A 215 -4.72 7.04 0.45
N ILE A 216 -3.84 6.15 0.91
CA ILE A 216 -3.85 4.72 0.56
C ILE A 216 -5.09 4.01 1.11
N PHE A 217 -5.49 4.33 2.34
CA PHE A 217 -6.75 3.87 2.94
C PHE A 217 -7.31 4.94 3.87
N PHE A 218 -8.57 5.31 3.66
CA PHE A 218 -9.31 6.21 4.53
C PHE A 218 -10.76 5.74 4.65
N TYR A 219 -11.39 6.10 5.76
CA TYR A 219 -12.82 5.84 6.00
C TYR A 219 -13.67 7.09 5.82
N ASN A 220 -13.11 8.26 6.17
CA ASN A 220 -13.84 9.53 6.16
C ASN A 220 -13.28 10.48 5.11
N ARG A 221 -14.19 11.21 4.47
CA ARG A 221 -13.84 12.25 3.47
C ARG A 221 -13.05 13.41 4.10
N SER A 222 -13.27 13.70 5.38
CA SER A 222 -12.54 14.73 6.14
C SER A 222 -11.06 14.43 6.26
N ASP A 223 -10.66 13.15 6.35
CA ASP A 223 -9.26 12.76 6.41
C ASP A 223 -8.53 13.11 5.12
N VAL A 224 -9.17 12.89 3.98
CA VAL A 224 -8.63 13.25 2.66
C VAL A 224 -8.49 14.76 2.50
N LEU A 225 -9.50 15.55 2.93
CA LEU A 225 -9.45 17.01 2.86
C LEU A 225 -8.32 17.59 3.72
N ALA A 226 -8.08 17.00 4.90
CA ALA A 226 -7.02 17.41 5.80
C ALA A 226 -5.60 17.18 5.24
N MET A 227 -5.46 16.41 4.16
CA MET A 227 -4.17 16.11 3.53
C MET A 227 -3.63 17.23 2.63
N ARG A 228 -4.46 18.20 2.26
CA ARG A 228 -4.04 19.37 1.47
C ARG A 228 -2.87 20.15 2.11
N PRO A 229 -2.94 20.65 3.35
CA PRO A 229 -1.83 21.38 3.96
C PRO A 229 -0.54 20.56 4.07
N PHE A 230 -0.63 19.23 4.27
CA PHE A 230 0.54 18.35 4.32
C PHE A 230 1.29 18.34 2.99
N ILE A 231 0.58 18.18 1.88
CA ILE A 231 1.24 18.15 0.56
C ILE A 231 1.73 19.53 0.12
N GLU A 232 0.98 20.60 0.42
CA GLU A 232 1.43 21.97 0.12
C GLU A 232 2.73 22.31 0.85
N CYS A 233 2.81 22.00 2.16
CA CYS A 233 4.01 22.19 2.97
C CYS A 233 5.18 21.31 2.49
N TYR A 234 4.89 20.05 2.13
CA TYR A 234 5.89 19.15 1.56
C TYR A 234 6.49 19.69 0.26
N LEU A 235 5.64 20.14 -0.68
CA LEU A 235 6.09 20.66 -1.97
C LEU A 235 6.84 21.98 -1.83
N GLU A 236 6.42 22.86 -0.91
CA GLU A 236 7.10 24.13 -0.63
C GLU A 236 8.55 23.97 -0.19
N GLN A 237 8.85 22.91 0.57
CA GLN A 237 10.18 22.65 1.10
C GLN A 237 11.00 21.65 0.25
N PHE A 238 10.40 21.08 -0.80
CA PHE A 238 10.99 19.96 -1.53
C PHE A 238 12.35 20.30 -2.15
N SER A 239 12.42 21.39 -2.91
CA SER A 239 13.63 21.80 -3.63
C SER A 239 14.79 22.16 -2.70
N LEU A 240 14.48 22.74 -1.53
CA LEU A 240 15.47 23.05 -0.50
C LEU A 240 16.16 21.77 0.03
N ILE A 241 15.44 20.66 0.13
CA ILE A 241 15.94 19.41 0.73
C ILE A 241 16.53 18.49 -0.34
N TYR A 242 15.86 18.36 -1.48
CA TYR A 242 16.17 17.38 -2.51
C TYR A 242 16.75 17.96 -3.79
N ASP A 243 17.02 19.26 -3.87
CA ASP A 243 17.42 20.00 -5.08
C ASP A 243 16.25 20.24 -6.05
N GLU A 244 16.16 21.47 -6.58
CA GLU A 244 15.15 21.90 -7.55
C GLU A 244 15.11 21.01 -8.80
N CYS A 245 16.26 20.45 -9.19
CA CYS A 245 16.35 19.56 -10.34
C CYS A 245 15.53 18.26 -10.18
N ASN A 246 15.10 17.94 -8.96
CA ASN A 246 14.25 16.79 -8.67
C ASN A 246 12.75 17.12 -8.58
N GLU A 247 12.33 18.37 -8.85
CA GLU A 247 10.92 18.74 -9.00
C GLU A 247 10.37 18.27 -10.35
N LEU A 248 10.35 16.96 -10.55
CA LEU A 248 9.86 16.30 -11.76
C LEU A 248 8.33 16.22 -11.75
N LEU A 249 7.75 15.76 -12.87
CA LEU A 249 6.30 15.51 -12.96
C LEU A 249 5.80 14.58 -11.83
N SER A 250 6.58 13.57 -11.43
CA SER A 250 6.24 12.67 -10.32
C SER A 250 6.01 13.41 -9.00
N THR A 251 6.82 14.43 -8.74
CA THR A 251 6.71 15.28 -7.54
C THR A 251 5.45 16.15 -7.64
N HIS A 252 5.26 16.80 -8.80
CA HIS A 252 4.10 17.68 -9.03
C HIS A 252 2.77 16.96 -8.88
N VAL A 253 2.61 15.75 -9.41
CA VAL A 253 1.31 15.08 -9.43
C VAL A 253 0.76 14.76 -8.04
N HIS A 254 1.61 14.78 -7.01
CA HIS A 254 1.17 14.61 -5.64
C HIS A 254 0.15 15.67 -5.21
N VAL A 255 0.18 16.90 -5.73
CA VAL A 255 -0.82 17.94 -5.40
C VAL A 255 -2.25 17.53 -5.80
N HIS A 256 -2.40 16.63 -6.79
CA HIS A 256 -3.69 16.20 -7.33
C HIS A 256 -4.26 14.95 -6.65
N LEU A 257 -3.46 14.23 -5.84
CA LEU A 257 -3.86 12.90 -5.35
C LEU A 257 -5.01 12.95 -4.34
N TRP A 258 -5.08 13.98 -3.48
CA TRP A 258 -6.17 14.10 -2.52
C TRP A 258 -7.52 14.34 -3.23
N GLU A 259 -7.59 15.22 -4.22
CA GLU A 259 -8.78 15.43 -5.05
C GLU A 259 -9.15 14.18 -5.85
N GLN A 260 -8.14 13.48 -6.39
CA GLN A 260 -8.36 12.21 -7.06
C GLN A 260 -9.01 11.20 -6.10
N CYS A 261 -8.56 11.14 -4.84
CA CYS A 261 -9.16 10.28 -3.82
C CYS A 261 -10.60 10.68 -3.47
N LEU A 262 -10.91 11.98 -3.48
CA LEU A 262 -12.27 12.47 -3.30
C LEU A 262 -13.22 12.08 -4.44
N GLN A 263 -12.68 11.82 -5.63
CA GLN A 263 -13.44 11.45 -6.83
C GLN A 263 -13.55 9.92 -7.00
N HIS A 264 -12.46 9.19 -6.75
CA HIS A 264 -12.31 7.79 -7.16
C HIS A 264 -12.06 6.82 -6.00
N GLY A 265 -12.05 7.30 -4.76
CA GLY A 265 -11.74 6.50 -3.57
C GLY A 265 -10.23 6.35 -3.33
N ALA A 266 -9.88 5.50 -2.37
CA ALA A 266 -8.51 5.35 -1.87
C ALA A 266 -7.50 4.93 -2.94
N LEU A 267 -6.23 5.33 -2.77
CA LEU A 267 -5.14 4.99 -3.73
C LEU A 267 -4.98 3.49 -3.92
N ALA A 268 -5.33 2.67 -2.92
CA ALA A 268 -5.35 1.22 -3.03
C ALA A 268 -6.33 0.70 -4.10
N PHE A 269 -7.44 1.38 -4.38
CA PHE A 269 -8.45 0.95 -5.35
C PHE A 269 -8.07 1.22 -6.81
N HIS A 270 -7.14 2.14 -7.04
CA HIS A 270 -6.63 2.47 -8.37
C HIS A 270 -5.10 2.33 -8.42
N SER A 271 -4.56 1.37 -7.68
CA SER A 271 -3.15 1.03 -7.74
C SER A 271 -2.87 -0.03 -8.81
N MET A 272 -1.65 -0.01 -9.34
CA MET A 272 -1.22 -0.99 -10.35
C MET A 272 -0.78 -2.34 -9.75
N PHE A 273 -0.89 -2.56 -8.44
CA PHE A 273 -0.38 -3.80 -7.82
C PHE A 273 -1.10 -5.07 -8.32
N VAL A 274 -2.43 -5.08 -8.32
CA VAL A 274 -3.24 -6.21 -8.84
C VAL A 274 -3.13 -6.31 -10.36
N ILE A 275 -3.10 -5.16 -11.04
CA ILE A 275 -3.05 -5.10 -12.50
C ILE A 275 -1.70 -5.64 -13.02
N GLU A 276 -0.56 -5.23 -12.46
CA GLU A 276 0.76 -5.75 -12.80
C GLU A 276 0.89 -7.25 -12.54
N SER A 277 0.32 -7.74 -11.43
CA SER A 277 0.26 -9.18 -11.16
C SER A 277 -0.51 -9.93 -12.24
N SER A 278 -1.68 -9.40 -12.62
CA SER A 278 -2.53 -9.96 -13.68
C SER A 278 -1.85 -9.90 -15.05
N LEU A 279 -1.24 -8.77 -15.40
CA LEU A 279 -0.49 -8.59 -16.65
C LEU A 279 0.70 -9.56 -16.73
N ASN A 280 1.42 -9.76 -15.63
CA ASN A 280 2.50 -10.75 -15.58
C ASN A 280 1.98 -12.18 -15.74
N HIS A 281 0.79 -12.50 -15.22
CA HIS A 281 0.16 -13.80 -15.45
C HIS A 281 -0.22 -13.98 -16.92
N LEU A 282 -0.85 -12.98 -17.54
CA LEU A 282 -1.22 -13.00 -18.96
C LEU A 282 0.02 -13.07 -19.86
N ALA A 283 1.08 -12.34 -19.55
CA ALA A 283 2.33 -12.35 -20.31
C ALA A 283 2.99 -13.74 -20.35
N LYS A 284 2.83 -14.55 -19.30
CA LYS A 284 3.32 -15.94 -19.27
C LYS A 284 2.53 -16.91 -20.14
N MET A 285 1.32 -16.53 -20.57
CA MET A 285 0.51 -17.31 -21.51
C MET A 285 0.97 -17.13 -22.96
N VAL A 286 1.88 -16.20 -23.22
CA VAL A 286 2.42 -15.96 -24.57
C VAL A 286 3.67 -16.79 -24.78
N HIS A 287 3.74 -17.48 -25.92
CA HIS A 287 4.91 -18.24 -26.37
C HIS A 287 5.35 -17.75 -27.76
N GLY A 288 5.80 -16.49 -27.85
CA GLY A 288 6.28 -15.88 -29.11
C GLY A 288 6.18 -14.35 -29.11
N THR A 289 6.47 -13.73 -30.26
CA THR A 289 6.46 -12.26 -30.43
C THR A 289 5.33 -11.74 -31.32
N VAL A 290 4.58 -12.62 -32.00
CA VAL A 290 3.53 -12.27 -32.97
C VAL A 290 2.16 -12.60 -32.41
N SER A 291 1.13 -11.80 -32.74
CA SER A 291 -0.27 -12.05 -32.34
C SER A 291 -0.47 -12.28 -30.83
N LEU A 292 0.23 -11.50 -30.00
CA LEU A 292 0.24 -11.65 -28.53
C LEU A 292 -1.18 -11.70 -27.93
N GLY A 293 -2.07 -10.82 -28.39
CA GLY A 293 -3.45 -10.77 -27.90
C GLY A 293 -4.26 -12.03 -28.22
N GLU A 294 -4.09 -12.61 -29.41
CA GLU A 294 -4.75 -13.85 -29.81
C GLU A 294 -4.24 -15.03 -28.99
N GLN A 295 -2.93 -15.12 -28.77
CA GLN A 295 -2.32 -16.14 -27.92
C GLN A 295 -2.86 -16.09 -26.50
N ILE A 296 -2.89 -14.89 -25.89
CA ILE A 296 -3.44 -14.67 -24.55
C ILE A 296 -4.91 -15.12 -24.53
N SER A 297 -5.71 -14.69 -25.49
CA SER A 297 -7.14 -15.04 -25.56
C SER A 297 -7.37 -16.55 -25.65
N PHE A 298 -6.60 -17.24 -26.51
CA PHE A 298 -6.68 -18.68 -26.69
C PHE A 298 -6.34 -19.43 -25.40
N TRP A 299 -5.16 -19.17 -24.82
CA TRP A 299 -4.69 -19.89 -23.62
C TRP A 299 -5.53 -19.57 -22.38
N TYR A 300 -5.96 -18.32 -22.22
CA TYR A 300 -6.87 -17.93 -21.15
C TYR A 300 -8.20 -18.69 -21.24
N SER A 301 -8.75 -18.83 -22.45
CA SER A 301 -10.01 -19.56 -22.67
C SER A 301 -9.87 -21.04 -22.30
N ILE A 302 -8.76 -21.67 -22.65
CA ILE A 302 -8.44 -23.05 -22.26
C ILE A 302 -8.34 -23.18 -20.74
N ASP A 303 -7.59 -22.30 -20.07
CA ASP A 303 -7.45 -22.33 -18.60
C ASP A 303 -8.81 -22.19 -17.90
N ARG A 304 -9.65 -21.24 -18.33
CA ARG A 304 -11.01 -21.06 -17.78
C ARG A 304 -11.90 -22.28 -17.99
N TYR A 305 -11.83 -22.92 -19.16
CA TYR A 305 -12.55 -24.15 -19.42
C TYR A 305 -12.11 -25.27 -18.48
N LEU A 306 -10.80 -25.49 -18.31
CA LEU A 306 -10.26 -26.50 -17.39
C LEU A 306 -10.65 -26.22 -15.93
N GLN A 307 -10.62 -24.96 -15.49
CA GLN A 307 -11.08 -24.57 -14.16
C GLN A 307 -12.57 -24.84 -13.95
N SER A 308 -13.40 -24.61 -14.97
CA SER A 308 -14.84 -24.86 -14.90
C SER A 308 -15.17 -26.34 -14.63
N LYS A 309 -14.33 -27.27 -15.13
CA LYS A 309 -14.48 -28.71 -14.93
C LYS A 309 -14.05 -29.19 -13.53
N LYS A 310 -13.22 -28.42 -12.81
CA LYS A 310 -12.68 -28.79 -11.49
C LYS A 310 -13.58 -28.42 -10.29
N LYS A 311 -14.71 -27.73 -10.48
CA LYS A 311 -15.46 -27.14 -9.36
C LYS A 311 -16.25 -28.17 -8.52
N LYS A 312 -15.83 -28.34 -7.25
CA LYS A 312 -16.76 -28.39 -6.11
C LYS A 312 -17.21 -26.95 -5.81
N ARG A 313 -18.52 -26.71 -5.61
CA ARG A 313 -19.04 -25.41 -5.12
C ARG A 313 -18.47 -25.15 -3.73
N THR A 314 -17.43 -24.34 -3.61
CA THR A 314 -17.05 -23.77 -2.31
C THR A 314 -18.02 -22.65 -1.97
N SER A 315 -18.41 -22.56 -0.69
CA SER A 315 -19.15 -21.41 -0.16
C SER A 315 -18.38 -20.12 -0.41
N ASN A 316 -19.09 -18.99 -0.36
CA ASN A 316 -18.50 -17.68 -0.61
C ASN A 316 -17.32 -17.43 0.37
N ILE A 317 -16.09 -17.35 -0.15
CA ILE A 317 -14.86 -17.19 0.65
C ILE A 317 -14.89 -15.94 1.53
N PHE A 318 -15.62 -14.90 1.11
CA PHE A 318 -15.80 -13.66 1.87
C PHE A 318 -16.58 -13.85 3.18
N LEU A 319 -17.36 -14.94 3.29
CA LEU A 319 -18.21 -15.25 4.45
C LEU A 319 -17.67 -16.42 5.28
N GLN A 320 -16.50 -16.96 4.92
CA GLN A 320 -15.92 -18.10 5.63
C GLN A 320 -15.13 -17.65 6.84
N ASN A 321 -15.63 -18.00 8.03
CA ASN A 321 -14.87 -17.99 9.27
C ASN A 321 -14.73 -19.42 9.77
N HIS A 322 -13.50 -19.92 9.84
CA HIS A 322 -13.25 -21.27 10.37
C HIS A 322 -11.79 -21.50 10.76
N LEU A 323 -11.59 -22.38 11.73
CA LEU A 323 -10.30 -22.98 12.05
C LEU A 323 -9.93 -24.10 11.07
N PHE A 324 -8.64 -24.20 10.74
CA PHE A 324 -8.15 -25.21 9.79
C PHE A 324 -6.68 -25.61 10.03
N ASP A 325 -6.20 -26.57 9.24
CA ASP A 325 -4.86 -27.20 9.35
C ASP A 325 -4.47 -27.71 10.73
N TYR A 326 -5.24 -28.69 11.18
CA TYR A 326 -4.93 -29.52 12.34
C TYR A 326 -3.62 -30.30 12.15
N GLU A 327 -3.29 -30.66 10.90
CA GLU A 327 -2.10 -31.46 10.54
C GLU A 327 -0.78 -30.68 10.70
N PHE A 328 -0.82 -29.35 10.60
CA PHE A 328 0.36 -28.47 10.72
C PHE A 328 0.54 -27.90 12.13
N PHE A 329 -0.15 -28.49 13.11
CA PHE A 329 -0.09 -28.06 14.50
C PHE A 329 1.12 -28.63 15.24
N ASP A 330 1.94 -27.75 15.82
CA ASP A 330 3.08 -28.12 16.64
C ASP A 330 2.64 -28.44 18.08
N GLN A 331 2.39 -29.73 18.34
CA GLN A 331 2.01 -30.22 19.67
C GLN A 331 3.07 -29.96 20.74
N ARG A 332 4.37 -30.00 20.38
CA ARG A 332 5.46 -29.77 21.35
C ARG A 332 5.47 -28.32 21.81
N LEU A 333 5.21 -27.39 20.89
CA LEU A 333 5.08 -25.98 21.25
C LEU A 333 3.86 -25.76 22.15
N ALA A 334 2.71 -26.38 21.85
CA ALA A 334 1.54 -26.27 22.70
C ALA A 334 1.77 -26.79 24.12
N GLN A 335 2.50 -27.91 24.28
CA GLN A 335 2.88 -28.46 25.58
C GLN A 335 3.71 -27.49 26.44
N GLN A 336 4.55 -26.64 25.82
CA GLN A 336 5.34 -25.64 26.56
C GLN A 336 4.47 -24.57 27.24
N TYR A 337 3.26 -24.34 26.71
CA TYR A 337 2.31 -23.35 27.22
C TYR A 337 1.12 -23.99 27.93
N GLU A 338 1.13 -25.31 28.16
CA GLU A 338 -0.01 -26.06 28.66
C GLU A 338 -0.49 -25.57 30.03
N LYS A 339 0.45 -25.32 30.95
CA LYS A 339 0.13 -24.82 32.29
C LYS A 339 -0.58 -23.47 32.21
N GLN A 340 0.04 -22.48 31.55
CA GLN A 340 -0.53 -21.14 31.40
C GLN A 340 -1.87 -21.16 30.67
N PHE A 341 -2.01 -22.04 29.68
CA PHE A 341 -3.25 -22.21 28.94
C PHE A 341 -4.37 -22.72 29.84
N PHE A 342 -4.15 -23.81 30.59
CA PHE A 342 -5.21 -24.38 31.43
C PHE A 342 -5.56 -23.49 32.63
N ASP A 343 -4.60 -22.79 33.22
CA ASP A 343 -4.86 -21.79 34.27
C ASP A 343 -5.85 -20.71 33.75
N ASN A 344 -5.61 -20.19 32.55
CA ASN A 344 -6.51 -19.22 31.90
C ASN A 344 -7.82 -19.84 31.41
N PHE A 345 -7.80 -21.10 30.96
CA PHE A 345 -8.97 -21.82 30.49
C PHE A 345 -10.01 -21.97 31.61
N TYR A 346 -9.59 -22.40 32.80
CA TYR A 346 -10.51 -22.52 33.93
C TYR A 346 -10.99 -21.19 34.45
N GLN A 347 -10.16 -20.14 34.37
CA GLN A 347 -10.59 -18.80 34.72
C GLN A 347 -11.66 -18.28 33.75
N PHE A 348 -11.50 -18.54 32.45
CA PHE A 348 -12.40 -18.03 31.41
C PHE A 348 -13.71 -18.84 31.29
N PHE A 349 -13.63 -20.18 31.33
CA PHE A 349 -14.79 -21.07 31.13
C PHE A 349 -15.31 -21.72 32.41
N GLY A 350 -14.64 -21.53 33.55
CA GLY A 350 -14.90 -22.29 34.78
C GLY A 350 -14.32 -23.71 34.76
N HIS A 351 -14.55 -24.48 35.83
CA HIS A 351 -14.12 -25.88 35.95
C HIS A 351 -14.92 -26.82 35.06
N THR A 352 -14.63 -26.80 33.76
CA THR A 352 -15.36 -27.51 32.71
C THR A 352 -14.53 -28.63 32.07
N ASN A 353 -15.20 -29.52 31.33
CA ASN A 353 -14.60 -30.73 30.75
C ASN A 353 -13.66 -30.40 29.58
N ARG A 354 -12.44 -30.96 29.59
CA ARG A 354 -11.41 -30.75 28.55
C ARG A 354 -11.67 -31.49 27.24
N SER A 355 -12.54 -32.51 27.25
CA SER A 355 -12.69 -33.44 26.13
C SER A 355 -13.17 -32.81 24.81
N ASP A 356 -13.77 -31.61 24.87
CA ASP A 356 -14.25 -30.90 23.69
C ASP A 356 -13.19 -29.97 23.04
N ILE A 357 -11.98 -29.87 23.61
CA ILE A 357 -10.96 -28.97 23.09
C ILE A 357 -10.30 -29.56 21.83
N ARG A 358 -10.33 -28.80 20.73
CA ARG A 358 -9.63 -29.17 19.49
C ARG A 358 -8.72 -28.04 19.03
N PHE A 359 -7.41 -28.27 19.06
CA PHE A 359 -6.41 -27.27 18.69
C PHE A 359 -6.24 -27.10 17.18
N SER A 360 -5.92 -25.90 16.72
CA SER A 360 -5.66 -25.57 15.32
C SER A 360 -4.51 -24.55 15.21
N SER A 361 -3.84 -24.57 14.05
CA SER A 361 -2.71 -23.69 13.76
C SER A 361 -3.09 -22.41 13.02
N ARG A 362 -4.25 -22.37 12.36
CA ARG A 362 -4.68 -21.23 11.52
C ARG A 362 -6.17 -20.95 11.64
N PHE A 363 -6.51 -19.69 11.45
CA PHE A 363 -7.89 -19.19 11.42
C PHE A 363 -8.10 -18.37 10.15
N ARG A 364 -9.16 -18.66 9.40
CA ARG A 364 -9.59 -17.82 8.27
C ARG A 364 -10.72 -16.93 8.74
N CYS A 365 -10.62 -15.64 8.42
CA CYS A 365 -11.67 -14.64 8.58
C CYS A 365 -11.86 -13.92 7.25
N GLY A 366 -12.83 -14.35 6.45
CA GLY A 366 -13.02 -13.86 5.08
C GLY A 366 -11.77 -14.11 4.22
N LEU A 367 -11.19 -13.04 3.67
CA LEU A 367 -9.94 -13.10 2.89
C LEU A 367 -8.68 -13.24 3.76
N CYS A 368 -8.74 -12.84 5.03
CA CYS A 368 -7.58 -12.83 5.91
C CYS A 368 -7.35 -14.21 6.54
N VAL A 369 -6.11 -14.70 6.46
CA VAL A 369 -5.68 -15.92 7.18
C VAL A 369 -4.72 -15.54 8.29
N PHE A 370 -5.14 -15.75 9.53
CA PHE A 370 -4.32 -15.62 10.73
C PHE A 370 -3.59 -16.94 11.02
N HIS A 371 -2.37 -16.82 11.53
CA HIS A 371 -1.52 -17.95 11.85
C HIS A 371 -1.20 -17.93 13.33
N SER A 372 -0.91 -19.07 13.91
CA SER A 372 -0.42 -19.16 15.28
C SER A 372 1.07 -19.45 15.33
N LEU A 373 1.67 -19.25 16.50
CA LEU A 373 3.04 -19.63 16.79
C LEU A 373 3.21 -21.15 16.66
N ALA A 374 2.16 -21.94 16.93
CA ALA A 374 2.14 -23.39 16.74
C ALA A 374 2.06 -23.85 15.27
N TYR A 375 2.00 -22.95 14.28
CA TYR A 375 2.04 -23.33 12.87
C TYR A 375 3.47 -23.76 12.46
N ASN A 376 3.65 -25.05 12.15
CA ASN A 376 4.99 -25.63 11.92
C ASN A 376 5.66 -25.19 10.60
N LEU A 377 4.89 -24.86 9.56
CA LEU A 377 5.42 -24.37 8.28
C LEU A 377 5.82 -22.89 8.30
N ARG A 378 5.74 -22.22 9.46
CA ARG A 378 6.01 -20.78 9.58
C ARG A 378 7.42 -20.36 9.17
N LYS A 379 8.40 -21.25 9.35
CA LYS A 379 9.84 -20.96 9.19
C LYS A 379 10.21 -19.70 10.00
N ARG A 380 10.65 -18.62 9.33
CA ARG A 380 11.03 -17.34 9.94
C ARG A 380 9.91 -16.28 9.91
N SER A 381 8.71 -16.64 9.48
CA SER A 381 7.59 -15.70 9.41
C SER A 381 7.04 -15.38 10.79
N ALA A 382 6.61 -14.13 11.00
CA ALA A 382 5.95 -13.66 12.20
C ALA A 382 4.43 -13.43 12.00
N SER A 383 3.77 -14.28 11.22
CA SER A 383 2.33 -14.16 10.89
C SER A 383 1.37 -14.32 12.09
N PHE A 384 1.92 -14.71 13.25
CA PHE A 384 1.19 -14.86 14.51
C PHE A 384 1.10 -13.57 15.33
N ARG A 385 1.71 -12.49 14.86
CA ARG A 385 1.64 -11.16 15.49
C ARG A 385 0.39 -10.43 15.02
N VAL A 386 -0.45 -10.03 15.96
CA VAL A 386 -1.79 -9.51 15.69
C VAL A 386 -2.15 -8.33 16.59
N CYS A 387 -3.13 -7.56 16.13
CA CYS A 387 -3.87 -6.58 16.89
C CYS A 387 -5.24 -7.15 17.24
N VAL A 388 -5.64 -6.97 18.50
CA VAL A 388 -6.89 -7.51 19.07
C VAL A 388 -7.65 -6.36 19.72
N TYR A 389 -8.97 -6.32 19.51
CA TYR A 389 -9.84 -5.39 20.24
C TYR A 389 -9.87 -5.74 21.72
N ASN A 390 -9.62 -4.76 22.59
CA ASN A 390 -9.66 -4.93 24.03
C ASN A 390 -10.24 -3.69 24.69
N SER A 391 -11.48 -3.78 25.15
CA SER A 391 -12.22 -2.67 25.78
C SER A 391 -11.62 -2.20 27.10
N VAL A 392 -10.77 -3.01 27.75
CA VAL A 392 -10.09 -2.68 29.01
C VAL A 392 -8.78 -1.91 28.75
N CYS A 393 -8.23 -2.00 27.53
CA CYS A 393 -7.04 -1.25 27.16
C CYS A 393 -7.38 0.23 26.95
N SER A 394 -6.53 1.15 27.43
CA SER A 394 -6.69 2.60 27.27
C SER A 394 -6.81 3.04 25.80
N LYS A 395 -6.22 2.27 24.89
CA LYS A 395 -6.27 2.51 23.44
C LYS A 395 -7.34 1.67 22.72
N LEU A 396 -8.21 0.94 23.44
CA LEU A 396 -9.19 -0.02 22.92
C LEU A 396 -8.63 -1.18 22.08
N PHE A 397 -7.31 -1.25 21.97
CA PHE A 397 -6.58 -2.25 21.20
C PHE A 397 -5.38 -2.72 21.99
N CYS A 398 -5.02 -3.98 21.81
CA CYS A 398 -3.77 -4.54 22.32
C CYS A 398 -3.06 -5.33 21.22
N PHE A 399 -1.79 -5.60 21.44
CA PHE A 399 -0.95 -6.30 20.49
C PHE A 399 -0.39 -7.57 21.14
N GLY A 400 -0.01 -8.54 20.34
CA GLY A 400 0.63 -9.72 20.88
C GLY A 400 0.80 -10.83 19.89
N GLU A 401 1.02 -12.02 20.42
CA GLU A 401 1.32 -13.22 19.66
C GLU A 401 0.25 -14.28 19.90
N VAL A 402 -0.39 -14.76 18.84
CA VAL A 402 -1.29 -15.91 18.90
C VAL A 402 -0.46 -17.16 19.10
N ILE A 403 -0.61 -17.84 20.24
CA ILE A 403 0.14 -19.06 20.54
C ILE A 403 -0.45 -20.24 19.77
N PHE A 404 -1.75 -20.47 19.91
CA PHE A 404 -2.55 -21.42 19.13
C PHE A 404 -4.03 -21.05 19.11
N PHE A 405 -4.76 -21.60 18.14
CA PHE A 405 -6.21 -21.55 18.08
C PHE A 405 -6.82 -22.82 18.66
N PHE A 406 -8.06 -22.76 19.10
CA PHE A 406 -8.80 -23.94 19.52
C PHE A 406 -10.32 -23.75 19.38
N HIS A 407 -11.01 -24.86 19.15
CA HIS A 407 -12.45 -24.96 19.33
C HIS A 407 -12.79 -25.40 20.75
N TYR A 408 -13.86 -24.83 21.29
CA TYR A 408 -14.50 -25.29 22.51
C TYR A 408 -16.00 -25.00 22.45
N GLN A 409 -16.85 -26.01 22.72
CA GLN A 409 -18.32 -25.89 22.67
C GLN A 409 -18.85 -25.20 21.41
N ASN A 410 -18.38 -25.62 20.22
CA ASN A 410 -18.72 -25.06 18.90
C ASN A 410 -18.34 -23.59 18.67
N ASN A 411 -17.56 -22.98 19.58
CA ASN A 411 -17.05 -21.63 19.41
C ASN A 411 -15.53 -21.66 19.12
N GLU A 412 -15.02 -20.57 18.57
CA GLU A 412 -13.64 -20.43 18.10
C GLU A 412 -12.87 -19.45 18.97
N PHE A 413 -11.76 -19.90 19.53
CA PHE A 413 -10.94 -19.11 20.43
C PHE A 413 -9.46 -19.19 20.05
N PHE A 414 -8.67 -18.29 20.63
CA PHE A 414 -7.23 -18.35 20.55
C PHE A 414 -6.60 -18.04 21.90
N PHE A 415 -5.48 -18.71 22.18
CA PHE A 415 -4.64 -18.43 23.33
C PHE A 415 -3.59 -17.40 22.93
N PHE A 416 -3.56 -16.30 23.68
CA PHE A 416 -2.88 -15.07 23.28
C PHE A 416 -1.86 -14.65 24.33
N LYS A 417 -0.63 -14.39 23.87
CA LYS A 417 0.38 -13.68 24.64
C LYS A 417 0.23 -12.20 24.36
N GLN A 418 -0.55 -11.53 25.20
CA GLN A 418 -0.87 -10.11 25.12
C GLN A 418 0.27 -9.24 25.61
N MET A 419 0.41 -8.09 24.96
CA MET A 419 1.25 -6.95 25.36
C MET A 419 0.38 -5.68 25.29
N LEU A 420 0.51 -4.80 26.27
CA LEU A 420 -0.27 -3.57 26.39
C LEU A 420 0.42 -2.40 25.68
N CYS A 421 -0.40 -1.49 25.15
CA CYS A 421 0.10 -0.24 24.58
C CYS A 421 0.73 0.61 25.69
N SER A 422 1.90 1.18 25.38
CA SER A 422 2.55 2.19 26.22
C SER A 422 1.78 3.51 26.17
N THR A 423 1.96 4.35 27.18
CA THR A 423 1.48 5.74 27.18
C THR A 423 2.39 6.66 26.37
N SER A 424 3.61 6.21 26.03
CA SER A 424 4.50 6.93 25.13
C SER A 424 3.88 7.01 23.73
N LEU A 425 4.03 8.14 23.05
CA LEU A 425 3.51 8.32 21.70
C LEU A 425 4.68 8.34 20.72
N TYR A 426 4.47 7.76 19.54
CA TYR A 426 5.51 7.67 18.51
C TYR A 426 5.91 9.07 18.00
N SER A 427 4.94 9.98 17.90
CA SER A 427 5.12 11.37 17.51
C SER A 427 6.16 12.12 18.34
N LYS A 428 6.37 11.76 19.62
CA LYS A 428 7.39 12.40 20.49
C LYS A 428 8.82 12.26 19.97
N HIS A 429 9.07 11.27 19.13
CA HIS A 429 10.39 11.02 18.53
C HIS A 429 10.60 11.76 17.20
N LEU A 430 9.59 12.48 16.71
CA LEU A 430 9.64 13.26 15.48
C LEU A 430 9.62 14.75 15.79
N ALA A 431 10.54 15.49 15.16
CA ALA A 431 10.69 16.92 15.35
C ALA A 431 9.87 17.72 14.31
N ILE A 432 8.53 17.59 14.35
CA ILE A 432 7.60 18.35 13.50
C ILE A 432 6.88 19.38 14.37
N ASP A 433 6.81 20.63 13.91
CA ASP A 433 6.14 21.71 14.63
C ASP A 433 4.62 21.64 14.41
N ASP A 434 3.87 21.36 15.48
CA ASP A 434 2.40 21.32 15.49
C ASP A 434 1.74 22.60 14.97
N ARG A 435 2.43 23.75 15.04
CA ARG A 435 1.91 25.04 14.56
C ARG A 435 1.88 25.12 13.03
N ILE A 436 2.72 24.33 12.34
CA ILE A 436 2.81 24.34 10.88
C ILE A 436 1.73 23.44 10.29
N ILE A 437 1.55 22.24 10.86
CA ILE A 437 0.55 21.29 10.40
C ILE A 437 -0.26 20.79 11.62
N PRO A 438 -1.49 21.27 11.83
CA PRO A 438 -2.30 20.82 12.95
C PRO A 438 -2.56 19.30 12.90
N SER A 439 -2.61 18.64 14.06
CA SER A 439 -2.97 17.22 14.22
C SER A 439 -2.06 16.20 13.50
N TRP A 440 -0.84 16.57 13.12
CA TRP A 440 0.07 15.60 12.47
C TRP A 440 0.44 14.43 13.41
N SER A 441 0.59 14.72 14.70
CA SER A 441 0.93 13.76 15.75
C SER A 441 -0.19 12.73 15.91
N ASP A 442 -1.45 13.17 15.98
CA ASP A 442 -2.62 12.28 16.03
C ASP A 442 -2.65 11.28 14.86
N ARG A 443 -2.23 11.70 13.66
CA ARG A 443 -2.21 10.83 12.48
C ARG A 443 -1.08 9.82 12.53
N ILE A 444 0.13 10.24 12.87
CA ILE A 444 1.28 9.32 12.87
C ILE A 444 1.17 8.28 13.99
N ASP A 445 0.59 8.67 15.13
CA ASP A 445 0.34 7.79 16.27
C ASP A 445 -0.79 6.76 16.02
N GLN A 446 -1.59 6.94 14.96
CA GLN A 446 -2.53 5.92 14.49
C GLN A 446 -1.84 4.84 13.64
N TYR A 447 -0.69 5.13 13.05
CA TYR A 447 0.03 4.20 12.17
C TYR A 447 1.09 3.38 12.93
N PHE A 448 1.63 3.92 14.02
CA PHE A 448 2.62 3.28 14.86
C PHE A 448 2.24 3.37 16.34
N TYR A 449 2.08 2.21 16.97
CA TYR A 449 1.78 2.06 18.38
C TYR A 449 3.04 1.64 19.13
N THR A 450 3.34 2.31 20.22
CA THR A 450 4.36 1.86 21.20
C THR A 450 3.73 0.80 22.10
N VAL A 451 4.43 -0.32 22.28
CA VAL A 451 3.98 -1.45 23.07
C VAL A 451 5.09 -1.85 24.02
N ASP A 452 4.76 -2.03 25.30
CA ASP A 452 5.73 -2.43 26.31
C ASP A 452 5.91 -3.95 26.29
N SER A 453 7.10 -4.41 25.87
CA SER A 453 7.42 -5.84 25.81
C SER A 453 7.50 -6.52 27.18
N SER A 454 7.55 -5.77 28.27
CA SER A 454 7.51 -6.31 29.64
C SER A 454 6.08 -6.54 30.16
N SER A 455 5.07 -5.93 29.53
CA SER A 455 3.66 -6.00 29.91
C SER A 455 2.96 -7.30 29.45
N ILE A 456 3.61 -8.45 29.66
CA ILE A 456 3.14 -9.73 29.14
C ILE A 456 2.05 -10.31 30.04
N SER A 457 0.91 -10.63 29.44
CA SER A 457 -0.12 -11.47 30.04
C SER A 457 -0.57 -12.56 29.06
N PHE A 458 -1.04 -13.69 29.59
CA PHE A 458 -1.62 -14.76 28.79
C PHE A 458 -3.12 -14.75 28.99
N LEU A 459 -3.88 -14.76 27.90
CA LEU A 459 -5.35 -14.64 27.92
C LEU A 459 -6.00 -15.47 26.81
N ILE A 460 -7.28 -15.75 26.96
CA ILE A 460 -8.12 -16.38 25.93
C ILE A 460 -9.07 -15.33 25.36
N TYR A 461 -9.13 -15.26 24.04
CA TYR A 461 -10.06 -14.39 23.31
C TYR A 461 -10.87 -15.19 22.29
N PRO A 462 -12.13 -14.81 22.03
CA PRO A 462 -12.86 -15.33 20.88
C PRO A 462 -12.20 -14.84 19.58
N CYS A 463 -12.20 -15.67 18.53
CA CYS A 463 -11.56 -15.33 17.25
C CYS A 463 -12.16 -14.08 16.60
N SER A 464 -13.40 -13.71 16.94
CA SER A 464 -14.04 -12.46 16.51
C SER A 464 -13.36 -11.19 17.02
N SER A 465 -12.49 -11.28 18.03
CA SER A 465 -11.72 -10.13 18.54
C SER A 465 -10.49 -9.80 17.71
N LEU A 466 -10.09 -10.65 16.75
CA LEU A 466 -8.94 -10.41 15.86
C LEU A 466 -9.27 -9.31 14.85
N LEU A 467 -8.39 -8.31 14.74
CA LEU A 467 -8.60 -7.18 13.84
C LEU A 467 -7.66 -7.19 12.62
N ARG A 468 -6.36 -7.28 12.89
CA ARG A 468 -5.29 -7.10 11.89
C ARG A 468 -4.07 -7.94 12.26
N LYS A 469 -3.30 -8.31 11.23
CA LYS A 469 -1.92 -8.73 11.44
C LYS A 469 -1.04 -7.51 11.64
N CYS A 470 0.08 -7.71 12.32
CA CYS A 470 0.98 -6.62 12.67
C CYS A 470 2.43 -6.95 12.34
N ILE A 471 3.22 -5.89 12.12
CA ILE A 471 4.68 -5.96 12.13
C ILE A 471 5.14 -5.37 13.46
N PHE A 472 5.98 -6.12 14.16
CA PHE A 472 6.62 -5.67 15.40
C PHE A 472 8.05 -5.32 15.08
N ILE A 473 8.43 -4.09 15.41
CA ILE A 473 9.69 -3.47 15.07
C ILE A 473 10.39 -3.15 16.39
N PRO A 474 11.60 -3.70 16.63
CA PRO A 474 12.38 -3.36 17.80
C PRO A 474 12.58 -1.85 17.92
N PHE A 475 12.39 -1.33 19.13
CA PHE A 475 12.53 0.08 19.45
C PHE A 475 13.40 0.26 20.70
N GLU A 476 13.34 1.43 21.34
CA GLU A 476 14.19 1.79 22.46
C GLU A 476 13.86 0.99 23.74
N GLY A 477 14.87 0.40 24.37
CA GLY A 477 14.73 -0.33 25.63
C GLY A 477 13.77 -1.52 25.52
N ASN A 478 12.71 -1.51 26.34
CA ASN A 478 11.67 -2.53 26.34
C ASN A 478 10.48 -2.18 25.43
N GLU A 479 10.51 -1.05 24.72
CA GLU A 479 9.42 -0.68 23.82
C GLU A 479 9.57 -1.36 22.45
N ILE A 480 8.44 -1.72 21.87
CA ILE A 480 8.31 -2.26 20.52
C ILE A 480 7.35 -1.36 19.76
N LEU A 481 7.69 -0.99 18.54
CA LEU A 481 6.76 -0.34 17.63
C LEU A 481 5.94 -1.39 16.89
N CYS A 482 4.62 -1.29 17.01
CA CYS A 482 3.66 -2.15 16.33
C CYS A 482 2.93 -1.34 15.26
N THR A 483 2.83 -1.88 14.06
CA THR A 483 2.07 -1.28 12.96
C THR A 483 1.15 -2.31 12.33
N ASN A 484 -0.10 -1.92 12.10
CA ASN A 484 -1.12 -2.77 11.47
C ASN A 484 -0.86 -2.90 9.97
N ILE A 485 -1.07 -4.10 9.44
CA ILE A 485 -0.90 -4.37 8.02
C ILE A 485 -2.23 -4.11 7.29
N ASP A 486 -2.29 -2.97 6.60
CA ASP A 486 -3.49 -2.56 5.86
C ASP A 486 -3.52 -3.02 4.39
N HIS A 487 -2.36 -3.33 3.79
CA HIS A 487 -2.31 -3.61 2.34
C HIS A 487 -2.68 -5.04 1.94
N GLU A 488 -3.10 -5.91 2.87
CA GLU A 488 -3.59 -7.25 2.48
C GLU A 488 -4.80 -7.15 1.54
N LEU A 489 -5.56 -6.05 1.63
CA LEU A 489 -6.71 -5.78 0.76
C LEU A 489 -6.33 -5.26 -0.64
N GLU A 490 -5.04 -5.02 -0.90
CA GLU A 490 -4.56 -4.45 -2.17
C GLU A 490 -4.01 -5.51 -3.14
N HIS A 491 -3.95 -6.78 -2.73
CA HIS A 491 -3.23 -7.82 -3.48
C HIS A 491 -3.98 -9.11 -3.77
N ASP A 492 -5.22 -9.25 -3.29
CA ASP A 492 -5.94 -10.51 -3.36
C ASP A 492 -7.07 -10.50 -4.40
#